data_AF-M9RCR3-F1
#
_entry.id   AF-M9RCR3-F1
#
_cell.length_a   1.000
_cell.length_b   1.000
_cell.length_c   1.000
_cell.angle_alpha   90.00
_cell.angle_beta   90.00
_cell.angle_gamma   90.00
#
_symmetry.space_group_name_H-M   'P 1'
#
loop_
_entity.id
_entity.type
_entity.pdbx_description
1 polymer ?
#
loop_
_entity_poly.entity_id
_entity_poly.type
_entity_poly.pdbx_seq_one_letter_code
_entity_poly.pdbx_strand_id
1 'polypeptide(L)' 'MIVKHPTQPDWGLGQVQSAVGGKVTINFRDAGKVVIDEAQINLVIVSFG' A
#
# COMPACT_ATOMS: atom_id res chain seq x y z
N MET A 1 -3.31 6.64 -7.11
CA MET A 1 -2.32 5.54 -7.01
C MET A 1 -2.89 4.34 -6.25
N ILE A 2 -3.08 3.23 -6.97
CA ILE A 2 -3.51 1.92 -6.47
C ILE A 2 -2.31 0.97 -6.43
N VAL A 3 -2.16 0.24 -5.33
CA VAL A 3 -1.03 -0.64 -5.07
C VAL A 3 -1.47 -2.03 -4.58
N LYS A 4 -0.57 -3.00 -4.67
CA LYS A 4 -0.71 -4.33 -4.07
C LYS A 4 0.47 -4.61 -3.15
N HIS A 5 0.19 -5.24 -2.00
CA HIS A 5 1.23 -5.72 -1.10
C HIS A 5 1.85 -7.03 -1.65
N PRO A 6 3.18 -7.12 -1.83
CA PRO A 6 3.81 -8.28 -2.49
C PRO A 6 3.67 -9.59 -1.70
N THR A 7 3.68 -9.52 -0.37
CA THR A 7 3.63 -10.70 0.52
C THR A 7 2.28 -10.88 1.23
N GLN A 8 1.30 -10.01 0.97
CA GLN A 8 -0.03 -10.05 1.60
C GLN A 8 -1.10 -9.97 0.51
N PRO A 9 -1.23 -10.99 -0.35
CA PRO A 9 -2.18 -10.97 -1.45
C PRO A 9 -3.64 -10.87 -0.96
N ASP A 10 -3.94 -11.40 0.22
CA ASP A 10 -5.29 -11.46 0.80
C ASP A 10 -5.80 -10.11 1.30
N TRP A 11 -4.95 -9.08 1.39
CA TRP A 11 -5.36 -7.72 1.75
C TRP A 11 -6.09 -7.01 0.61
N GLY A 12 -6.02 -7.56 -0.61
CA GLY A 12 -6.59 -6.98 -1.81
C GLY A 12 -5.82 -5.77 -2.31
N LEU A 13 -6.48 -4.97 -3.15
CA LEU A 13 -5.91 -3.72 -3.65
C LEU A 13 -5.94 -2.64 -2.56
N GLY A 14 -4.89 -1.83 -2.52
CA GLY A 14 -4.75 -0.71 -1.61
C GLY A 14 -4.74 0.62 -2.33
N GLN A 15 -5.35 1.63 -1.74
CA GLN A 15 -5.26 3.02 -2.18
C GLN A 15 -4.30 3.78 -1.27
N VAL A 16 -3.28 4.40 -1.85
CA VAL A 16 -2.38 5.27 -1.10
C VAL A 16 -3.12 6.54 -0.67
N GLN A 17 -3.09 6.84 0.63
CA GLN A 17 -3.71 8.03 1.23
C GLN A 17 -2.68 9.13 1.52
N SER A 18 -1.48 8.75 1.97
CA SER A 18 -0.38 9.69 2.23
C SER A 18 0.97 8.98 2.17
N ALA A 19 2.04 9.73 1.91
CA ALA A 19 3.42 9.27 1.95
C ALA A 19 4.28 10.35 2.64
N VAL A 20 4.75 10.09 3.85
CA VAL A 20 5.52 11.06 4.66
C VAL A 20 6.63 10.34 5.40
N GLY A 21 7.87 10.84 5.30
CA GLY A 21 9.02 10.32 6.04
C GLY A 21 9.33 8.84 5.72
N GLY A 22 9.20 8.42 4.47
CA GLY A 22 9.41 7.03 4.04
C GLY A 22 8.31 6.06 4.47
N LYS A 23 7.23 6.55 5.09
CA LYS A 23 6.06 5.76 5.47
C LYS A 23 4.88 6.12 4.60
N VAL A 24 4.21 5.10 4.07
CA VAL A 24 3.04 5.24 3.22
C VAL A 24 1.83 4.69 3.95
N THR A 25 0.80 5.53 4.10
CA THR A 25 -0.50 5.09 4.62
C THR A 25 -1.36 4.64 3.46
N ILE A 26 -1.88 3.41 3.55
CA ILE A 26 -2.63 2.75 2.48
C ILE A 26 -3.90 2.18 3.09
N ASN A 27 -5.03 2.41 2.45
CA ASN A 27 -6.26 1.72 2.79
C ASN A 27 -6.45 0.52 1.85
N PHE A 28 -6.23 -0.68 2.38
CA PHE A 28 -6.44 -1.95 1.70
C PHE A 28 -7.89 -2.39 1.83
N ARG A 29 -8.45 -2.96 0.76
CA ARG A 29 -9.87 -3.38 0.73
C ARG A 29 -10.22 -4.35 1.87
N ASP A 30 -9.36 -5.33 2.12
CA ASP A 30 -9.67 -6.46 3.00
C ASP A 30 -8.91 -6.40 4.34
N ALA A 31 -7.91 -5.50 4.46
CA ALA A 31 -7.12 -5.30 5.68
C ALA A 31 -7.29 -3.91 6.33
N GLY A 32 -8.04 -3.00 5.69
CA GLY A 32 -8.23 -1.64 6.17
C GLY A 32 -6.95 -0.80 6.06
N LYS A 33 -6.82 0.18 6.96
CA LYS A 33 -5.71 1.15 6.93
C LYS A 33 -4.42 0.56 7.51
N VAL A 34 -3.38 0.51 6.70
CA VAL A 34 -2.05 0.03 7.07
C VAL A 34 -0.99 1.09 6.74
N VAL A 35 0.01 1.22 7.60
CA VAL A 35 1.19 2.04 7.34
C VAL A 35 2.33 1.11 6.93
N ILE A 36 2.91 1.35 5.76
CA ILE A 36 4.02 0.60 5.20
C ILE A 36 5.28 1.45 5.24
N ASP A 37 6.39 0.83 5.62
CA ASP A 37 7.73 1.43 5.51
C ASP A 37 8.32 1.09 4.14
N GLU A 38 8.50 2.09 3.28
CA GLU A 38 9.03 1.92 1.91
C GLU A 38 10.48 1.45 1.90
N ALA A 39 11.23 1.63 3.00
CA ALA A 39 12.59 1.13 3.10
C ALA A 39 12.64 -0.40 3.30
N GLN A 40 11.51 -1.03 3.64
CA GLN A 40 11.43 -2.47 3.89
C GLN A 40 10.61 -3.20 2.84
N ILE A 41 9.57 -2.56 2.31
CA ILE A 41 8.60 -3.20 1.43
C ILE A 41 8.40 -2.34 0.18
N ASN A 42 8.77 -2.90 -0.98
CA ASN A 42 8.46 -2.30 -2.28
C ASN A 42 7.06 -2.73 -2.73
N LEU A 43 6.12 -1.79 -2.69
CA LEU A 43 4.75 -2.01 -3.13
C LEU A 43 4.68 -2.09 -4.65
N VAL A 44 3.79 -2.95 -5.17
CA VAL A 44 3.58 -3.07 -6.60
C VAL A 44 2.50 -2.07 -7.02
N ILE A 45 2.85 -1.13 -7.90
CA ILE A 45 1.89 -0.18 -8.44
C ILE A 45 1.05 -0.88 -9.50
N VAL A 46 -0.27 -0.79 -9.35
CA VAL A 46 -1.25 -1.40 -10.25
C VAL A 46 -1.86 -0.37 -11.18
N SER A 47 -2.07 0.85 -10.70
CA SER A 47 -2.56 1.97 -11.50
C SER A 47 -2.20 3.30 -10.84
N PHE A 48 -1.90 4.32 -11.65
CA PHE A 48 -1.59 5.65 -11.14
C PHE A 48 -2.85 6.51 -10.91
N GLY A 49 -3.97 6.15 -11.56
CA GLY A 49 -5.14 7.03 -11.70
C GLY A 49 -4.98 7.95 -12.88
#